data_AF-A0AAV2GEG9-F1
#
_entry.id   AF-A0AAV2GEG9-F1
#
_cell.length_a   1.000
_cell.length_b   1.000
_cell.length_c   1.000
_cell.angle_alpha   90.00
_cell.angle_beta   90.00
_cell.angle_gamma   90.00
#
_symmetry.space_group_name_H-M   'P 1'
#
loop_
_entity.id
_entity.type
_entity.pdbx_description
1 polymer ?
#
loop_
_entity_poly.entity_id
_entity_poly.type
_entity_poly.pdbx_seq_one_letter_code
_entity_poly.pdbx_strand_id
1 'polypeptide(L)'
;MLCANRGLIPEGKLDASNTPYYEPFTEDVRAEIEREGSFAVDRLEIIVIPWDGCNGEGTQHDRATTARNMGKAIRAVDEAMIQSHFGGGDAEFMDRLFQKFSPKNRQ
;
A
#
# COMPACT_ATOMS: atom_id res chain seq x y z
N MET A 1 7.41 4.20 10.93
CA MET A 1 7.68 5.10 12.09
C MET A 1 6.47 5.87 12.65
N LEU A 2 5.53 6.42 11.86
CA LEU A 2 4.44 7.26 12.38
C LEU A 2 3.41 6.56 13.31
N CYS A 3 3.29 5.22 13.26
CA CYS A 3 2.38 4.45 14.12
C CYS A 3 3.03 4.04 15.44
N ALA A 4 4.32 3.67 15.42
CA ALA A 4 5.13 3.42 16.61
C ALA A 4 5.27 4.68 17.48
N ASN A 5 5.64 5.82 16.88
CA ASN A 5 5.83 7.09 17.60
C ASN A 5 4.54 7.66 18.25
N ARG A 6 3.38 7.10 17.93
CA ARG A 6 2.07 7.51 18.52
C ARG A 6 1.47 6.43 19.42
N GLY A 7 2.23 5.37 19.73
CA GLY A 7 1.79 4.26 20.57
C GLY A 7 0.66 3.43 19.97
N LEU A 8 0.42 3.52 18.66
CA LEU A 8 -0.62 2.73 17.98
C LEU A 8 -0.18 1.27 17.83
N ILE A 9 1.10 1.06 17.52
CA ILE A 9 1.70 -0.27 17.36
C ILE A 9 2.99 -0.27 18.16
N PRO A 10 3.26 -1.29 19.01
CA PRO A 10 4.55 -1.41 19.69
C PRO A 10 5.69 -1.47 18.67
N GLU A 11 6.76 -0.71 18.89
CA GLU A 11 7.89 -0.60 17.95
C GLU A 11 8.51 -1.97 17.64
N GLY A 12 8.76 -2.80 18.67
CA GLY A 12 9.28 -4.15 18.46
C GLY A 12 8.36 -5.09 17.67
N LYS A 13 7.03 -4.85 17.66
CA LYS A 13 6.12 -5.58 16.76
C LYS A 13 6.20 -5.07 15.33
N LEU A 14 6.38 -3.76 15.14
CA LEU A 14 6.54 -3.16 13.82
C LEU A 14 7.85 -3.61 13.17
N ASP A 15 8.95 -3.61 13.92
CA ASP A 15 10.28 -3.99 13.42
C ASP A 15 10.38 -5.48 13.07
N ALA A 16 9.60 -6.32 13.75
CA ALA A 16 9.49 -7.75 13.45
C ALA A 16 8.52 -8.07 12.31
N SER A 17 7.76 -7.08 11.82
CA SER A 17 6.75 -7.28 10.79
C SER A 17 7.38 -7.08 9.40
N ASN A 18 7.39 -8.14 8.61
CA ASN A 18 7.71 -8.09 7.19
C ASN A 18 6.42 -8.27 6.39
N THR A 19 6.18 -7.38 5.43
CA THR A 19 5.01 -7.51 4.55
C THR A 19 5.29 -8.57 3.48
N PRO A 20 4.37 -9.50 3.21
CA PRO A 20 4.57 -10.61 2.27
C PRO A 20 4.41 -10.16 0.81
N TYR A 21 4.99 -9.02 0.43
CA TYR A 21 5.05 -8.59 -0.96
C TYR A 21 6.47 -8.11 -1.32
N TYR A 22 6.80 -8.27 -2.60
CA TYR A 22 8.03 -7.80 -3.19
C TYR A 22 7.68 -6.95 -4.42
N GLU A 23 8.32 -5.80 -4.55
CA GLU A 23 8.22 -4.95 -5.73
C GLU A 23 9.42 -5.24 -6.63
N PRO A 24 9.26 -6.08 -7.68
CA PRO A 24 10.39 -6.47 -8.52
C PRO A 24 10.80 -5.34 -9.48
N PHE A 25 12.08 -5.32 -9.83
CA PHE A 25 12.54 -4.60 -11.00
C PHE A 25 12.27 -5.42 -12.27
N THR A 26 12.29 -4.76 -13.42
CA THR A 26 12.15 -5.43 -14.73
C THR A 26 13.20 -6.51 -14.94
N GLU A 27 14.39 -6.31 -14.38
CA GLU A 27 15.52 -7.23 -14.39
C GLU A 27 15.23 -8.50 -13.59
N ASP A 28 14.60 -8.38 -12.43
CA ASP A 28 14.22 -9.53 -11.59
C ASP A 28 13.18 -10.40 -12.30
N VAL A 29 12.18 -9.77 -12.91
CA VAL A 29 11.14 -10.46 -13.69
C VAL A 29 11.76 -11.17 -14.89
N ARG A 30 12.64 -10.50 -15.64
CA ARG A 30 13.33 -11.09 -16.80
C ARG A 30 14.19 -12.28 -16.38
N ALA A 31 15.02 -12.11 -15.35
CA ALA A 31 15.90 -13.16 -14.86
C ALA A 31 15.12 -14.42 -14.46
N GLU A 32 13.96 -14.25 -13.83
CA GLU A 32 13.13 -15.37 -13.40
C GLU A 32 12.46 -16.10 -14.57
N ILE A 33 12.00 -15.37 -15.59
CA ILE A 33 11.46 -15.97 -16.83
C ILE A 33 12.53 -16.78 -17.56
N GLU A 34 13.74 -16.23 -17.70
CA GLU A 34 14.87 -16.91 -18.35
C GLU A 34 15.35 -18.12 -17.54
N ARG A 35 15.36 -18.02 -16.20
CA ARG A 35 15.70 -19.12 -15.29
C ARG A 35 14.71 -20.28 -15.37
N GLU A 36 13.42 -19.98 -15.50
CA GLU A 36 12.36 -20.98 -15.60
C GLU A 36 12.31 -21.63 -17.00
N GLY A 37 12.41 -20.83 -18.06
CA GLY A 37 12.69 -21.29 -19.43
C GLY A 37 11.49 -21.76 -20.27
N SER A 38 10.25 -21.69 -19.77
CA SER A 38 9.05 -22.08 -20.54
C SER A 38 8.56 -20.98 -21.49
N PHE A 39 8.96 -19.73 -21.27
CA PHE A 39 8.45 -18.57 -22.02
C PHE A 39 9.58 -17.72 -22.60
N ALA A 40 9.36 -17.20 -23.81
CA ALA A 40 10.19 -16.15 -24.40
C ALA A 40 9.53 -14.78 -24.15
N VAL A 41 10.34 -13.77 -23.82
CA VAL A 41 9.86 -12.40 -23.60
C VAL A 41 9.81 -11.65 -24.93
N ASP A 42 8.60 -11.40 -25.45
CA ASP A 42 8.40 -10.54 -26.62
C ASP A 42 8.45 -9.04 -26.25
N ARG A 43 7.75 -8.66 -25.18
CA ARG A 43 7.66 -7.27 -24.70
C ARG A 43 7.58 -7.23 -23.18
N LEU A 44 8.36 -6.35 -22.56
CA LEU A 44 8.34 -6.07 -21.11
C LEU A 44 8.46 -4.56 -20.90
N GLU A 45 7.48 -3.95 -20.23
CA GLU A 45 7.39 -2.50 -20.06
C GLU A 45 6.83 -2.13 -18.68
N ILE A 46 7.20 -0.93 -18.22
CA ILE A 46 6.65 -0.31 -17.02
C ILE A 46 5.62 0.73 -17.46
N ILE A 47 4.40 0.61 -16.95
CA ILE A 47 3.35 1.62 -17.13
C ILE A 47 3.21 2.38 -15.82
N VAL A 48 3.49 3.68 -15.85
CA VAL A 48 3.37 4.55 -14.67
C VAL A 48 1.92 5.01 -14.54
N ILE A 49 1.27 4.62 -13.46
CA ILE A 49 -0.10 5.02 -13.12
C ILE A 49 -0.03 6.11 -12.06
N PRO A 50 -0.62 7.29 -12.28
CA PRO A 50 -0.63 8.35 -11.28
C PRO A 50 -1.58 7.99 -10.11
N TRP A 51 -1.30 8.53 -8.94
CA TRP A 51 -2.05 8.25 -7.70
C TRP A 51 -3.53 8.64 -7.78
N ASP A 52 -3.88 9.62 -8.61
CA ASP A 52 -5.26 10.05 -8.88
C ASP A 52 -6.01 9.15 -9.86
N GLY A 53 -5.36 8.13 -10.44
CA GLY A 53 -6.02 7.08 -11.21
C GLY A 53 -7.07 6.31 -10.40
N CYS A 54 -6.97 6.31 -9.06
CA CYS A 54 -7.98 5.74 -8.17
C CYS A 54 -9.34 6.46 -8.21
N ASN A 55 -9.41 7.62 -8.87
CA ASN A 55 -10.63 8.40 -9.01
C ASN A 55 -11.48 8.01 -10.24
N GLY A 56 -10.93 7.22 -11.16
CA GLY A 56 -11.55 6.93 -12.46
C GLY A 56 -10.95 7.78 -13.59
N GLU A 57 -11.08 7.29 -14.82
CA GLU A 57 -10.54 7.96 -16.00
C GLU A 57 -11.25 9.31 -16.26
N GLY A 58 -10.47 10.35 -16.52
CA GLY A 58 -10.97 11.68 -16.88
C GLY A 58 -11.48 12.53 -15.71
N THR A 59 -11.48 12.01 -14.47
CA THR A 59 -11.86 12.77 -13.27
C THR A 59 -10.64 13.29 -12.53
N GLN A 60 -10.30 14.56 -12.73
CA GLN A 60 -9.36 15.25 -11.85
C GLN A 60 -10.07 15.61 -10.55
N HIS A 61 -9.59 15.06 -9.44
CA HIS A 61 -10.04 15.42 -8.11
C HIS A 61 -8.95 16.16 -7.36
N ASP A 62 -9.36 16.95 -6.36
CA ASP A 62 -8.40 17.57 -5.46
C ASP A 62 -7.54 16.51 -4.75
N ARG A 63 -6.40 16.95 -4.22
CA ARG A 63 -5.49 16.08 -3.45
C ARG A 63 -6.19 15.41 -2.28
N ALA A 64 -7.21 16.05 -1.71
CA ALA A 64 -7.88 15.57 -0.53
C ALA A 64 -8.75 14.34 -0.81
N THR A 65 -9.52 14.42 -1.88
CA THR A 65 -10.35 13.34 -2.41
C THR A 65 -9.49 12.19 -2.90
N THR A 66 -8.41 12.50 -3.62
CA THR A 66 -7.44 11.48 -4.07
C THR A 66 -6.82 10.74 -2.88
N ALA A 67 -6.33 11.45 -1.86
CA ALA A 67 -5.74 10.83 -0.67
C ALA A 67 -6.76 9.96 0.10
N ARG A 68 -8.01 10.41 0.19
CA ARG A 68 -9.10 9.63 0.80
C ARG A 68 -9.40 8.35 0.01
N ASN A 69 -9.51 8.43 -1.31
CA ASN A 69 -9.82 7.28 -2.17
C ASN A 69 -8.67 6.27 -2.17
N MET A 70 -7.43 6.75 -2.26
CA MET A 70 -6.24 5.92 -2.10
C MET A 70 -6.19 5.26 -0.72
N GLY A 71 -6.51 5.99 0.36
CA GLY A 71 -6.58 5.43 1.71
C GLY A 71 -7.60 4.29 1.83
N LYS A 72 -8.74 4.39 1.13
CA LYS A 72 -9.72 3.29 1.05
C LYS A 72 -9.19 2.10 0.27
N ALA A 73 -8.49 2.33 -0.85
CA ALA A 73 -7.90 1.26 -1.65
C ALA A 73 -6.84 0.48 -0.87
N ILE A 74 -5.92 1.19 -0.20
CA ILE A 74 -4.91 0.57 0.67
C ILE A 74 -5.59 -0.19 1.82
N ARG A 75 -6.63 0.39 2.45
CA ARG A 75 -7.40 -0.29 3.50
C ARG A 75 -7.99 -1.61 3.03
N ALA A 76 -8.62 -1.62 1.85
CA ALA A 76 -9.24 -2.82 1.31
C ALA A 76 -8.23 -3.96 1.07
N VAL A 77 -6.97 -3.63 0.76
CA VAL A 77 -5.90 -4.61 0.52
C VAL A 77 -5.23 -5.07 1.83
N ASP A 78 -4.89 -4.13 2.71
CA ASP A 78 -3.98 -4.40 3.83
C ASP A 78 -4.67 -4.65 5.18
N GLU A 79 -5.94 -4.25 5.36
CA GLU A 79 -6.59 -4.27 6.68
C GLU A 79 -6.60 -5.65 7.32
N ALA A 80 -6.98 -6.70 6.57
CA ALA A 80 -7.04 -8.07 7.09
C ALA A 80 -5.67 -8.57 7.55
N MET A 81 -4.62 -8.25 6.79
CA MET A 81 -3.24 -8.62 7.11
C MET A 81 -2.73 -7.88 8.35
N ILE A 82 -2.97 -6.57 8.42
CA ILE A 82 -2.58 -5.74 9.58
C ILE A 82 -3.30 -6.23 10.85
N GLN A 83 -4.60 -6.53 10.77
CA GLN A 83 -5.36 -7.10 11.89
C GLN A 83 -4.81 -8.45 12.34
N SER A 84 -4.47 -9.32 11.38
CA SER A 84 -3.91 -10.64 11.67
C SER A 84 -2.54 -10.54 12.36
N HIS A 85 -1.63 -9.71 11.86
CA HIS A 85 -0.25 -9.62 12.35
C HIS A 85 -0.09 -8.82 13.64
N PHE A 86 -0.75 -7.68 13.77
CA PHE A 86 -0.61 -6.84 14.96
C PHE A 86 -1.54 -7.27 16.10
N GLY A 87 -2.52 -8.12 15.77
CA GLY A 87 -3.48 -8.72 16.69
C GLY A 87 -4.64 -7.78 16.94
N GLY A 88 -5.77 -8.04 16.29
CA GLY A 88 -7.13 -7.64 16.72
C GLY A 88 -7.24 -6.22 17.30
N GLY A 89 -6.66 -5.23 16.64
CA GLY A 89 -7.07 -3.86 16.90
C GLY A 89 -8.58 -3.78 16.70
N ASP A 90 -9.29 -3.20 17.65
CA ASP A 90 -10.70 -2.89 17.47
C ASP A 90 -10.89 -2.05 16.19
N ALA A 91 -12.13 -2.00 15.69
CA ALA A 91 -12.44 -1.18 14.51
C ALA A 91 -11.90 0.26 14.64
N GLU A 92 -11.87 0.78 15.87
CA GLU A 92 -11.32 2.09 16.20
C GLU A 92 -9.81 2.21 15.90
N PHE A 93 -9.00 1.20 16.19
CA PHE A 93 -7.58 1.17 15.82
C PHE A 93 -7.39 1.27 14.29
N MET A 94 -8.11 0.44 13.52
CA MET A 94 -8.00 0.45 12.06
C MET A 94 -8.51 1.77 11.48
N ASP A 95 -9.59 2.31 12.02
CA ASP A 95 -10.11 3.62 11.65
C ASP A 95 -9.08 4.73 11.91
N ARG A 96 -8.46 4.75 13.09
CA ARG A 96 -7.40 5.73 13.43
C ARG A 96 -6.16 5.59 12.57
N LEU A 97 -5.80 4.36 12.19
CA LEU A 97 -4.68 4.08 11.28
C LEU A 97 -4.97 4.68 9.90
N PHE A 98 -6.13 4.36 9.31
CA PHE A 98 -6.48 4.78 7.96
C PHE A 98 -6.96 6.24 7.86
N GLN A 99 -7.43 6.84 8.95
CA GLN A 99 -7.67 8.28 9.03
C GLN A 99 -6.40 9.12 8.77
N LYS A 100 -5.20 8.55 8.89
CA LYS A 100 -3.95 9.26 8.55
C LYS A 100 -3.81 9.56 7.05
N PHE A 101 -4.53 8.84 6.19
CA PHE A 101 -4.61 9.15 4.76
C PHE A 101 -5.54 10.34 4.48
N SER A 102 -6.37 10.74 5.45
CA SER A 102 -7.20 11.93 5.32
C SER A 102 -6.34 13.20 5.38
N PRO A 103 -6.70 14.24 4.63
CA PRO A 103 -5.99 15.51 4.65
C PRO A 103 -6.01 16.09 6.05
N LYS A 104 -4.87 16.56 6.53
CA LYS A 104 -4.84 17.42 7.71
C LYS A 104 -5.21 18.82 7.25
N ASN A 105 -6.32 19.35 7.75
CA ASN A 105 -6.59 20.79 7.65
C ASN A 105 -5.42 21.51 8.32
N ARG A 106 -4.53 22.11 7.52
CA ARG A 106 -3.52 23.03 8.03
C ARG A 106 -4.24 24.34 8.30
N GLN A 107 -4.43 24.67 9.58
CA GLN A 107 -4.56 26.06 10.01
C GLN A 107 -3.18 26.69 10.03
#